data_AF-A0A8C5YLA2-F1
#
_entry.id   AF-A0A8C5YLA2-F1
#
_cell.length_a   1.000
_cell.length_b   1.000
_cell.length_c   1.000
_cell.angle_alpha   90.00
_cell.angle_beta   90.00
_cell.angle_gamma   90.00
#
_symmetry.space_group_name_H-M   'P 1'
#
loop_
_entity.id
_entity.type
_entity.pdbx_description
1 polymer ?
#
loop_
_entity_poly.entity_id
_entity_poly.type
_entity_poly.pdbx_seq_one_letter_code
_entity_poly.pdbx_strand_id
1 'polypeptide(L)'
;LMIEKGKGASTAIDCQVLVSGSVRSWDIDPRVCSLDEQLKIFVSRHSATFSSIVKGQRSLHHRGDTLETLVLLNPSDKSLCDELRNLLLDPAPHKLLVLAGPCLEETGELLLQTGGFSPHHFLQVLGDKEIHDTLASSPPPADLPTLTITCPTFGDWARLAPDVPNLQGPLRLQLRLNPPVRLPAAEGLREFLEYVAESLELPSPFELLEPPSSGGFLRLPRPCCYIFPGGLGDAAFFAVNGFTMLVNGGSNPKSSFWKLVRHLDRVDAVLVTHAGADSLPGLNSLLRRKLAERHEVATAGGGSWDDRLRRLISPNLGVVFLNAREAVSRLMRGEDEAELALSLLTQLGITPLPLSRGPLPAKPTVLLEKMGVGRLDMYVLHPPSSGSDRTLASVCALLVWHPAGPADKVVRVLFPGCTPPAPVGPGPPGACQPGPSDCPGDGEHPQSVGADLLHSQSLEVSRVQRDHAVSLRLDRDEGK
;
A
#
# COMPACT_ATOMS: atom_id res chain seq x y z
N LEU A 1 -8.65 4.09 20.00
CA LEU A 1 -7.24 3.85 19.64
C LEU A 1 -7.19 2.92 18.45
N MET A 2 -6.47 3.26 17.40
CA MET A 2 -6.19 2.35 16.30
C MET A 2 -4.71 2.05 16.28
N ILE A 3 -4.37 0.76 16.22
CA ILE A 3 -3.00 0.34 15.95
C ILE A 3 -3.01 -0.68 14.84
N GLU A 4 -2.40 -0.31 13.72
CA GLU A 4 -2.01 -1.23 12.66
C GLU A 4 -0.51 -1.48 12.74
N LYS A 5 -0.11 -2.74 12.92
CA LYS A 5 1.30 -3.09 13.03
C LYS A 5 1.92 -3.18 11.63
N GLY A 6 2.75 -2.19 11.28
CA GLY A 6 3.84 -2.41 10.32
C GLY A 6 4.79 -3.48 10.86
N LYS A 7 5.43 -4.27 10.01
CA LYS A 7 6.17 -5.47 10.45
C LYS A 7 7.59 -5.15 10.92
N GLY A 8 7.81 -5.10 12.24
CA GLY A 8 9.13 -4.97 12.86
C GLY A 8 9.05 -4.80 14.38
N ALA A 9 10.12 -5.07 15.12
CA ALA A 9 10.20 -4.66 16.53
C ALA A 9 10.18 -3.12 16.65
N SER A 10 10.76 -2.44 15.65
CA SER A 10 10.82 -0.97 15.55
C SER A 10 9.46 -0.31 15.32
N THR A 11 8.64 -0.82 14.39
CA THR A 11 7.28 -0.28 14.12
C THR A 11 6.32 -0.41 15.30
N ALA A 12 6.43 -1.50 16.08
CA ALA A 12 5.69 -1.65 17.32
C ALA A 12 6.10 -0.60 18.35
N ILE A 13 7.41 -0.33 18.47
CA ILE A 13 7.97 0.72 19.33
C ILE A 13 7.49 2.11 18.87
N ASP A 14 7.45 2.40 17.57
CA ASP A 14 6.98 3.70 17.08
C ASP A 14 5.47 3.91 17.28
N CYS A 15 4.66 2.86 17.10
CA CYS A 15 3.24 2.91 17.44
C CYS A 15 3.06 3.13 18.95
N GLN A 16 3.86 2.46 19.79
CA GLN A 16 3.84 2.66 21.23
C GLN A 16 4.24 4.08 21.64
N VAL A 17 5.28 4.66 21.03
CA VAL A 17 5.71 6.03 21.30
C VAL A 17 4.64 7.03 20.89
N LEU A 18 4.05 6.86 19.70
CA LEU A 18 2.95 7.71 19.23
C LEU A 18 1.75 7.62 20.17
N VAL A 19 1.29 6.42 20.50
CA VAL A 19 0.16 6.19 21.40
C VAL A 19 0.45 6.75 22.80
N SER A 20 1.65 6.53 23.33
CA SER A 20 2.08 7.07 24.62
C SER A 20 1.99 8.60 24.63
N GLY A 21 2.58 9.25 23.62
CA GLY A 21 2.49 10.71 23.49
C GLY A 21 1.05 11.20 23.35
N SER A 22 0.22 10.48 22.59
CA SER A 22 -1.18 10.81 22.33
C SER A 22 -2.02 10.78 23.60
N VAL A 23 -1.97 9.69 24.36
CA VAL A 23 -2.69 9.56 25.63
C VAL A 23 -2.22 10.64 26.62
N ARG A 24 -0.92 10.93 26.63
CA ARG A 24 -0.34 11.97 27.50
C ARG A 24 -0.60 13.41 27.02
N SER A 25 -1.11 13.59 25.80
CA SER A 25 -1.53 14.89 25.26
C SER A 25 -3.01 15.19 25.54
N TRP A 26 -3.75 14.21 26.08
CA TRP A 26 -5.17 14.34 26.35
C TRP A 26 -5.43 15.28 27.53
N ASP A 27 -6.21 16.33 27.28
CA ASP A 27 -6.49 17.42 28.21
C ASP A 27 -7.65 17.04 29.15
N ILE A 28 -7.39 16.12 30.10
CA ILE A 28 -8.33 15.71 31.16
C ILE A 28 -7.75 16.06 32.53
N ASP A 29 -8.62 16.54 33.43
CA ASP A 29 -8.28 16.68 34.84
C ASP A 29 -8.06 15.31 35.51
N PRO A 30 -6.84 15.00 36.01
CA PRO A 30 -6.55 13.75 36.70
C PRO A 30 -7.42 13.50 37.93
N ARG A 31 -8.03 14.54 38.51
CA ARG A 31 -8.97 14.43 39.65
C ARG A 31 -10.31 13.82 39.27
N VAL A 32 -10.71 13.97 38.00
CA VAL A 32 -11.97 13.45 37.46
C VAL A 32 -11.76 12.05 36.86
N CYS A 33 -10.64 11.85 36.16
CA CYS A 33 -10.30 10.56 35.57
C CYS A 33 -8.80 10.27 35.70
N SER A 34 -8.45 9.30 36.55
CA SER A 34 -7.09 8.75 36.60
C SER A 34 -6.88 7.81 35.41
N LEU A 35 -6.26 8.32 34.34
CA LEU A 35 -5.93 7.51 33.16
C LEU A 35 -5.04 6.30 33.51
N ASP A 36 -4.16 6.42 34.50
CA ASP A 36 -3.29 5.32 34.94
C ASP A 36 -4.12 4.12 35.43
N GLU A 37 -5.05 4.36 36.34
CA GLU A 37 -5.91 3.33 36.91
C GLU A 37 -6.88 2.76 35.88
N GLN A 38 -7.47 3.62 35.03
CA GLN A 38 -8.41 3.15 34.00
C GLN A 38 -7.72 2.26 32.96
N LEU A 39 -6.47 2.55 32.59
CA LEU A 39 -5.70 1.71 31.68
C LEU A 39 -5.27 0.38 32.31
N LYS A 40 -4.97 0.34 33.63
CA LYS A 40 -4.77 -0.92 34.38
C LYS A 40 -6.05 -1.77 34.41
N ILE A 41 -7.20 -1.14 34.61
CA ILE A 41 -8.51 -1.82 34.55
C ILE A 41 -8.76 -2.37 33.15
N PHE A 42 -8.46 -1.61 32.10
CA PHE A 42 -8.57 -2.08 30.72
C PHE A 42 -7.78 -3.37 30.51
N VAL A 43 -6.50 -3.41 30.91
CA VAL A 43 -5.64 -4.59 30.73
C VAL A 43 -6.26 -5.83 31.38
N SER A 44 -6.89 -5.67 32.54
CA SER A 44 -7.49 -6.79 33.29
C SER A 44 -8.94 -7.15 32.93
N ARG A 45 -9.73 -6.22 32.36
CA ARG A 45 -11.20 -6.38 32.21
C ARG A 45 -11.77 -6.01 30.85
N HIS A 46 -10.96 -5.80 29.82
CA HIS A 46 -11.48 -5.57 28.48
C HIS A 46 -12.16 -6.84 27.93
N SER A 47 -13.16 -6.63 27.08
CA SER A 47 -13.73 -7.64 26.21
C SER A 47 -12.98 -7.65 24.88
N ALA A 48 -12.82 -8.83 24.28
CA ALA A 48 -12.19 -8.98 22.97
C ALA A 48 -13.18 -9.57 21.97
N THR A 49 -13.43 -8.86 20.87
CA THR A 49 -14.25 -9.33 19.76
C THR A 49 -13.40 -9.56 18.52
N PHE A 50 -13.66 -10.65 17.81
CA PHE A 50 -12.90 -11.08 16.64
C PHE A 50 -13.80 -11.01 15.41
N SER A 51 -13.32 -10.37 14.33
CA SER A 51 -14.08 -10.31 13.09
C SER A 51 -14.06 -11.67 12.37
N SER A 52 -15.24 -12.20 12.06
CA SER A 52 -15.38 -13.40 11.21
C SER A 52 -15.16 -13.10 9.72
N ILE A 53 -15.31 -11.83 9.33
CA ILE A 53 -15.23 -11.37 7.94
C ILE A 53 -13.79 -10.95 7.59
N VAL A 54 -13.15 -10.21 8.49
CA VAL A 54 -11.79 -9.70 8.31
C VAL A 54 -10.84 -10.48 9.22
N LYS A 55 -10.27 -11.58 8.69
CA LYS A 55 -9.30 -12.40 9.44
C LYS A 55 -8.17 -11.53 10.00
N GLY A 56 -7.97 -11.58 11.32
CA GLY A 56 -6.90 -10.85 12.03
C GLY A 56 -7.31 -9.50 12.61
N GLN A 57 -8.51 -8.99 12.29
CA GLN A 57 -9.08 -7.83 12.96
C GLN A 57 -9.58 -8.21 14.36
N ARG A 58 -9.17 -7.43 15.37
CA ARG A 58 -9.61 -7.58 16.76
C ARG A 58 -10.05 -6.22 17.29
N SER A 59 -11.13 -6.20 18.05
CA SER A 59 -11.54 -5.01 18.81
C SER A 59 -11.48 -5.35 20.29
N LEU A 60 -10.72 -4.56 21.04
CA LEU A 60 -10.62 -4.66 22.49
C LEU A 60 -11.40 -3.50 23.09
N HIS A 61 -12.45 -3.81 23.86
CA HIS A 61 -13.37 -2.80 24.36
C HIS A 61 -13.55 -2.94 25.87
N HIS A 62 -13.37 -1.84 26.58
CA HIS A 62 -13.70 -1.73 27.98
C HIS A 62 -14.52 -0.46 28.19
N ARG A 63 -15.68 -0.61 28.82
CA ARG A 63 -16.55 0.50 29.21
C ARG A 63 -16.62 0.57 30.73
N GLY A 64 -15.89 1.53 31.30
CA GLY A 64 -15.96 1.87 32.72
C GLY A 64 -16.93 3.03 32.97
N ASP A 65 -17.09 3.41 34.23
CA ASP A 65 -17.96 4.51 34.64
C ASP A 65 -17.41 5.89 34.24
N THR A 66 -16.08 6.01 34.14
CA THR A 66 -15.37 7.27 33.88
C THR A 66 -14.63 7.31 32.55
N LEU A 67 -14.25 6.14 32.00
CA LEU A 67 -13.55 6.01 30.73
C LEU A 67 -14.09 4.84 29.91
N GLU A 68 -14.41 5.12 28.66
CA GLU A 68 -14.65 4.11 27.64
C GLU A 68 -13.44 4.03 26.70
N THR A 69 -12.89 2.83 26.53
CA THR A 69 -11.69 2.59 25.72
C THR A 69 -11.98 1.51 24.69
N LEU A 70 -11.83 1.88 23.42
CA LEU A 70 -11.87 0.97 22.28
C LEU A 70 -10.52 0.96 21.58
N VAL A 71 -9.94 -0.22 21.42
CA VAL A 71 -8.71 -0.45 20.65
C VAL A 71 -9.04 -1.33 19.45
N LEU A 72 -8.86 -0.77 18.25
CA LEU A 72 -8.98 -1.52 17.00
C LEU A 72 -7.59 -1.97 16.55
N LEU A 73 -7.41 -3.29 16.42
CA LEU A 73 -6.19 -3.93 15.94
C LEU A 73 -6.44 -4.48 14.53
N ASN A 74 -5.57 -4.10 13.59
CA ASN A 74 -5.70 -4.42 12.16
C ASN A 74 -7.11 -4.17 11.59
N PRO A 75 -7.69 -2.97 11.77
CA PRO A 75 -9.03 -2.68 11.31
C PRO A 75 -9.15 -2.63 9.78
N SER A 76 -10.36 -2.88 9.29
CA SER A 76 -10.78 -2.48 7.94
C SER A 76 -11.15 -1.00 7.91
N ASP A 77 -11.06 -0.40 6.73
CA ASP A 77 -11.55 0.95 6.41
C ASP A 77 -13.01 1.13 6.86
N LYS A 78 -13.86 0.15 6.58
CA LYS A 78 -15.26 0.15 7.03
C LYS A 78 -15.38 0.17 8.56
N SER A 79 -14.68 -0.75 9.25
CA SER A 79 -14.77 -0.85 10.71
C SER A 79 -14.27 0.42 11.40
N LEU A 80 -13.24 1.06 10.86
CA LEU A 80 -12.78 2.34 11.37
C LEU A 80 -13.84 3.42 11.20
N CYS A 81 -14.38 3.59 9.98
CA CYS A 81 -15.39 4.60 9.73
C CYS A 81 -16.63 4.42 10.63
N ASP A 82 -17.06 3.18 10.85
CA ASP A 82 -18.20 2.87 11.72
C ASP A 82 -17.91 3.23 13.19
N GLU A 83 -16.73 2.89 13.72
CA GLU A 83 -16.37 3.25 15.09
C GLU A 83 -16.05 4.74 15.27
N LEU A 84 -15.58 5.42 14.23
CA LEU A 84 -15.45 6.87 14.23
C LEU A 84 -16.82 7.53 14.31
N ARG A 85 -17.84 7.03 13.59
CA ARG A 85 -19.22 7.51 13.74
C ARG A 85 -19.72 7.30 15.16
N ASN A 86 -19.51 6.13 15.75
CA ASN A 86 -19.89 5.85 17.14
C ASN A 86 -19.23 6.83 18.11
N LEU A 87 -17.92 7.07 17.94
CA LEU A 87 -17.18 8.04 18.75
C LEU A 87 -17.75 9.45 18.61
N LEU A 88 -18.13 9.87 17.40
CA LEU A 88 -18.71 11.20 17.16
C LEU A 88 -20.10 11.36 17.77
N LEU A 89 -20.92 10.30 17.76
CA LEU A 89 -22.28 10.29 18.32
C LEU A 89 -22.32 10.14 19.85
N ASP A 90 -21.25 9.65 20.47
CA ASP A 90 -21.18 9.50 21.93
C ASP A 90 -21.30 10.86 22.66
N PRO A 91 -22.03 10.96 23.79
CA PRO A 91 -22.23 12.24 24.49
C PRO A 91 -21.03 12.71 25.33
N ALA A 92 -19.90 11.98 25.38
CA ALA A 92 -18.77 12.36 26.20
C ALA A 92 -18.18 13.74 25.83
N PRO A 93 -17.86 14.59 26.84
CA PRO A 93 -17.34 15.93 26.61
C PRO A 93 -15.89 15.93 26.10
N HIS A 94 -15.12 14.88 26.39
CA HIS A 94 -13.73 14.74 25.96
C HIS A 94 -13.57 13.43 25.20
N LYS A 95 -13.12 13.52 23.95
CA LYS A 95 -12.93 12.39 23.05
C LYS A 95 -11.49 12.36 22.56
N LEU A 96 -10.92 11.16 22.46
CA LEU A 96 -9.57 10.95 21.95
C LEU A 96 -9.57 9.90 20.83
N LEU A 97 -9.16 10.32 19.64
CA LEU A 97 -8.88 9.45 18.50
C LEU A 97 -7.37 9.37 18.29
N VAL A 98 -6.81 8.17 18.29
CA VAL A 98 -5.40 7.95 18.01
C VAL A 98 -5.30 7.06 16.78
N LEU A 99 -4.73 7.59 15.71
CA LEU A 99 -4.46 6.87 14.47
C LEU A 99 -2.97 6.50 14.45
N ALA A 100 -2.66 5.24 14.74
CA ALA A 100 -1.29 4.72 14.70
C ALA A 100 -1.19 3.56 13.70
N GLY A 101 -0.23 3.67 12.78
CA GLY A 101 0.04 2.61 11.82
C GLY A 101 0.95 3.05 10.68
N PRO A 102 1.29 2.12 9.77
CA PRO A 102 2.01 2.45 8.54
C PRO A 102 1.20 3.42 7.70
N CYS A 103 1.86 4.40 7.09
CA CYS A 103 1.24 5.46 6.30
C CYS A 103 2.00 5.65 4.99
N LEU A 104 1.31 6.07 3.93
CA LEU A 104 1.97 6.51 2.70
C LEU A 104 2.77 7.79 2.94
N GLU A 105 4.01 7.83 2.47
CA GLU A 105 4.92 8.97 2.72
C GLU A 105 4.43 10.27 2.07
N GLU A 106 3.84 10.19 0.87
CA GLU A 106 3.39 11.37 0.13
C GLU A 106 2.09 11.98 0.68
N THR A 107 1.08 11.15 0.94
CA THR A 107 -0.27 11.59 1.34
C THR A 107 -0.49 11.57 2.84
N GLY A 108 0.29 10.79 3.59
CA GLY A 108 0.05 10.49 5.00
C GLY A 108 -1.16 9.58 5.22
N GLU A 109 -1.71 8.95 4.18
CA GLU A 109 -2.85 8.05 4.31
C GLU A 109 -2.44 6.79 5.08
N LEU A 110 -3.22 6.43 6.11
CA LEU A 110 -2.98 5.24 6.91
C LEU A 110 -3.32 4.00 6.08
N LEU A 111 -2.45 2.99 6.13
CA LEU A 111 -2.66 1.70 5.48
C LEU A 111 -3.48 0.80 6.40
N LEU A 112 -4.59 0.27 5.87
CA LEU A 112 -5.52 -0.62 6.56
C LEU A 112 -5.60 -2.01 5.90
N GLN A 113 -6.16 -3.00 6.59
CA GLN A 113 -6.29 -4.37 6.08
C GLN A 113 -6.98 -4.50 4.71
N THR A 114 -7.96 -3.63 4.44
CA THR A 114 -8.81 -3.68 3.24
C THR A 114 -8.82 -2.37 2.45
N GLY A 115 -7.99 -1.38 2.83
CA GLY A 115 -8.01 -0.06 2.21
C GLY A 115 -7.05 0.93 2.87
N GLY A 116 -7.38 2.22 2.80
CA GLY A 116 -6.64 3.29 3.45
C GLY A 116 -7.56 4.23 4.22
N PHE A 117 -6.99 5.02 5.12
CA PHE A 117 -7.70 6.08 5.82
C PHE A 117 -6.97 7.42 5.72
N SER A 118 -7.59 8.35 5.01
CA SER A 118 -7.02 9.65 4.65
C SER A 118 -7.78 10.78 5.36
N PRO A 119 -7.26 12.01 5.32
CA PRO A 119 -8.00 13.19 5.76
C PRO A 119 -9.34 13.33 5.05
N HIS A 120 -9.44 12.91 3.78
CA HIS A 120 -10.68 12.96 3.01
C HIS A 120 -11.73 12.00 3.58
N HIS A 121 -11.34 10.76 3.92
CA HIS A 121 -12.22 9.80 4.58
C HIS A 121 -12.71 10.35 5.94
N PHE A 122 -11.82 10.97 6.71
CA PHE A 122 -12.17 11.61 7.97
C PHE A 122 -13.19 12.75 7.79
N LEU A 123 -12.94 13.66 6.84
CA LEU A 123 -13.85 14.76 6.51
C LEU A 123 -15.20 14.26 6.00
N GLN A 124 -15.22 13.17 5.23
CA GLN A 124 -16.46 12.56 4.75
C GLN A 124 -17.30 12.01 5.90
N VAL A 125 -16.68 11.36 6.88
CA VAL A 125 -17.40 10.89 8.08
C VAL A 125 -17.92 12.08 8.89
N LEU A 126 -17.14 13.15 9.03
CA LEU A 126 -17.62 14.37 9.70
C LEU A 126 -18.79 15.04 8.98
N GLY A 127 -18.79 15.02 7.64
CA GLY A 127 -19.85 15.57 6.80
C GLY A 127 -21.08 14.68 6.64
N ASP A 128 -21.15 13.55 7.35
CA ASP A 128 -22.26 12.61 7.27
C ASP A 128 -23.55 13.23 7.84
N LYS A 129 -24.63 13.17 7.05
CA LYS A 129 -25.90 13.83 7.40
C LYS A 129 -26.49 13.27 8.69
N GLU A 130 -26.36 11.95 8.91
CA GLU A 130 -26.87 11.30 10.12
C GLU A 130 -26.18 11.85 11.38
N ILE A 131 -24.89 12.15 11.29
CA ILE A 131 -24.14 12.75 12.40
C ILE A 131 -24.61 14.18 12.64
N HIS A 132 -24.73 14.99 11.59
CA HIS A 132 -25.22 16.36 11.70
C HIS A 132 -26.65 16.44 12.26
N ASP A 133 -27.57 15.61 11.77
CA ASP A 133 -28.96 15.59 12.19
C ASP A 133 -29.09 15.16 13.66
N THR A 134 -28.32 14.14 14.07
CA THR A 134 -28.32 13.67 15.46
C THR A 134 -27.75 14.72 16.41
N LEU A 135 -26.63 15.36 16.05
CA LEU A 135 -26.03 16.46 16.83
C LEU A 135 -26.90 17.73 16.86
N ALA A 136 -27.70 17.97 15.82
CA ALA A 136 -28.66 19.08 15.75
C ALA A 136 -29.91 18.80 16.60
N SER A 137 -30.33 17.54 16.73
CA SER A 137 -31.49 17.14 17.54
C SER A 137 -31.27 17.25 19.05
N SER A 138 -30.00 17.26 19.49
CA SER A 138 -29.61 17.41 20.88
C SER A 138 -29.52 18.90 21.29
N PRO A 139 -29.97 19.28 22.50
CA PRO A 139 -29.81 20.65 22.99
C PRO A 139 -28.33 21.07 22.98
N PRO A 140 -28.03 22.38 22.76
CA PRO A 140 -26.67 22.87 22.87
C PRO A 140 -26.05 22.51 24.20
N PRO A 141 -24.92 21.79 24.21
CA PRO A 141 -24.18 21.62 25.44
C PRO A 141 -23.65 22.99 25.89
N ALA A 142 -23.57 23.20 27.20
CA ALA A 142 -23.06 24.46 27.78
C ALA A 142 -21.61 24.73 27.35
N ASP A 143 -20.82 23.66 27.23
CA ASP A 143 -19.46 23.65 26.69
C ASP A 143 -19.40 22.74 25.45
N LEU A 144 -18.63 23.16 24.44
CA LEU A 144 -18.45 22.37 23.22
C LEU A 144 -17.62 21.11 23.53
N PRO A 145 -18.09 19.90 23.18
CA PRO A 145 -17.31 18.67 23.32
C PRO A 145 -16.00 18.79 22.52
N THR A 146 -14.91 18.30 23.09
CA THR A 146 -13.57 18.37 22.49
C THR A 146 -13.17 17.03 21.90
N LEU A 147 -12.89 16.99 20.59
CA LEU A 147 -12.28 15.86 19.90
C LEU A 147 -10.79 16.13 19.70
N THR A 148 -9.95 15.37 20.42
CA THR A 148 -8.51 15.37 20.24
C THR A 148 -8.12 14.24 19.30
N ILE A 149 -7.35 14.54 18.27
CA ILE A 149 -6.91 13.56 17.27
C ILE A 149 -5.40 13.54 17.20
N THR A 150 -4.83 12.35 17.26
CA THR A 150 -3.44 12.11 16.88
C THR A 150 -3.42 11.43 15.53
N CYS A 151 -2.77 12.08 14.56
CA CYS A 151 -2.69 11.65 13.17
C CYS A 151 -1.30 11.96 12.59
N PRO A 152 -0.95 11.43 11.40
CA PRO A 152 0.30 11.77 10.72
C PRO A 152 0.54 13.28 10.64
N THR A 153 1.77 13.72 10.91
CA THR A 153 2.17 15.15 10.94
C THR A 153 2.69 15.66 9.59
N PHE A 154 2.39 14.95 8.51
CA PHE A 154 2.92 15.17 7.16
C PHE A 154 1.82 14.84 6.13
N GLY A 155 2.10 15.04 4.85
CA GLY A 155 1.15 14.80 3.78
C GLY A 155 -0.11 15.66 3.89
N ASP A 156 -1.25 15.11 3.50
CA ASP A 156 -2.53 15.81 3.50
C ASP A 156 -3.06 16.07 4.93
N TRP A 157 -2.66 15.26 5.92
CA TRP A 157 -3.01 15.51 7.32
C TRP A 157 -2.42 16.82 7.85
N ALA A 158 -1.20 17.17 7.44
CA ALA A 158 -0.59 18.46 7.78
C ALA A 158 -1.32 19.63 7.12
N ARG A 159 -1.87 19.42 5.92
CA ARG A 159 -2.65 20.43 5.18
C ARG A 159 -4.05 20.64 5.77
N LEU A 160 -4.57 19.68 6.53
CA LEU A 160 -5.85 19.80 7.22
C LEU A 160 -5.77 20.73 8.44
N ALA A 161 -4.62 20.83 9.10
CA ALA A 161 -4.45 21.59 10.35
C ALA A 161 -4.91 23.06 10.31
N PRO A 162 -4.66 23.83 9.23
CA PRO A 162 -5.15 25.22 9.10
C PRO A 162 -6.67 25.31 8.93
N ASP A 163 -7.32 24.29 8.36
CA ASP A 163 -8.76 24.28 8.07
C ASP A 163 -9.62 23.84 9.26
N VAL A 164 -8.99 23.29 10.30
CA VAL A 164 -9.63 22.85 11.55
C VAL A 164 -10.62 23.87 12.12
N PRO A 165 -10.34 25.18 12.20
CA PRO A 165 -11.30 26.16 12.74
C PRO A 165 -12.60 26.26 11.94
N ASN A 166 -12.53 26.08 10.61
CA ASN A 166 -13.70 26.16 9.73
C ASN A 166 -14.67 24.98 9.93
N LEU A 167 -14.16 23.85 10.42
CA LEU A 167 -14.94 22.64 10.66
C LEU A 167 -15.70 22.69 11.99
N GLN A 168 -15.24 23.47 12.97
CA GLN A 168 -15.80 23.48 14.33
C GLN A 168 -17.23 24.03 14.41
N GLY A 169 -17.55 25.03 13.56
CA GLY A 169 -18.87 25.66 13.49
C GLY A 169 -20.01 24.67 13.18
N PRO A 170 -19.99 23.99 12.01
CA PRO A 170 -21.05 23.05 11.62
C PRO A 170 -21.08 21.78 12.48
N LEU A 171 -19.98 21.41 13.13
CA LEU A 171 -19.87 20.16 13.90
C LEU A 171 -20.24 20.30 15.38
N ARG A 172 -20.40 21.53 15.92
CA ARG A 172 -20.61 21.79 17.36
C ARG A 172 -19.57 21.05 18.23
N LEU A 173 -18.35 20.93 17.73
CA LEU A 173 -17.25 20.16 18.32
C LEU A 173 -15.96 20.99 18.25
N GLN A 174 -15.20 21.06 19.34
CA GLN A 174 -13.85 21.64 19.34
C GLN A 174 -12.86 20.58 18.87
N LEU A 175 -12.23 20.80 17.72
CA LEU A 175 -11.27 19.87 17.12
C LEU A 175 -9.82 20.29 17.45
N ARG A 176 -9.01 19.35 17.97
CA ARG A 176 -7.59 19.56 18.27
C ARG A 176 -6.73 18.47 17.62
N LEU A 177 -5.85 18.84 16.70
CA LEU A 177 -4.93 17.90 16.04
C LEU A 177 -3.55 17.95 16.70
N ASN A 178 -3.00 16.77 17.02
CA ASN A 178 -1.64 16.55 17.52
C ASN A 178 -1.19 17.54 18.63
N PRO A 179 -1.95 17.70 19.73
CA PRO A 179 -1.54 18.60 20.80
C PRO A 179 -0.23 18.14 21.48
N PRO A 180 0.54 19.07 22.09
CA PRO A 180 1.75 18.72 22.80
C PRO A 180 1.43 17.88 24.05
N VAL A 181 2.39 17.03 24.44
CA VAL A 181 2.31 16.19 25.64
C VAL A 181 2.23 17.06 26.90
N ARG A 182 1.26 16.76 27.79
CA ARG A 182 1.03 17.51 29.04
C ARG A 182 1.17 16.64 30.29
N LEU A 183 0.79 15.37 30.19
CA LEU A 183 0.77 14.43 31.31
C LEU A 183 2.13 13.73 31.50
N PRO A 184 2.50 13.37 32.75
CA PRO A 184 3.70 12.58 33.01
C PRO A 184 3.60 11.16 32.44
N ALA A 185 4.72 10.44 32.42
CA ALA A 185 4.69 9.00 32.14
C ALA A 185 3.97 8.27 33.28
N ALA A 186 3.19 7.25 32.94
CA ALA A 186 2.32 6.53 33.87
C ALA A 186 2.54 5.01 33.70
N GLU A 187 2.43 4.25 34.77
CA GLU A 187 2.71 2.80 34.77
C GLU A 187 1.61 2.01 34.06
N GLY A 188 0.34 2.36 34.30
CA GLY A 188 -0.80 1.76 33.62
C GLY A 188 -0.79 2.00 32.12
N LEU A 189 -0.27 3.15 31.66
CA LEU A 189 -0.05 3.39 30.24
C LEU A 189 1.02 2.47 29.67
N ARG A 190 2.09 2.19 30.41
CA ARG A 190 3.13 1.24 30.00
C ARG A 190 2.58 -0.18 29.90
N GLU A 191 1.86 -0.65 30.93
CA GLU A 191 1.22 -1.97 30.94
C GLU A 191 0.22 -2.12 29.79
N PHE A 192 -0.58 -1.09 29.53
CA PHE A 192 -1.49 -1.05 28.39
C PHE A 192 -0.76 -1.18 27.06
N LEU A 193 0.33 -0.42 26.87
CA LEU A 193 1.13 -0.47 25.64
C LEU A 193 1.84 -1.81 25.43
N GLU A 194 2.31 -2.43 26.51
CA GLU A 194 2.87 -3.79 26.50
C GLU A 194 1.80 -4.80 26.10
N TYR A 195 0.63 -4.76 26.75
CA TYR A 195 -0.49 -5.65 26.45
C TYR A 195 -0.96 -5.52 24.99
N VAL A 196 -1.10 -4.29 24.48
CA VAL A 196 -1.53 -4.09 23.10
C VAL A 196 -0.46 -4.56 22.12
N ALA A 197 0.83 -4.38 22.43
CA ALA A 197 1.91 -4.90 21.59
C ALA A 197 1.98 -6.43 21.56
N GLU A 198 1.71 -7.09 22.68
CA GLU A 198 1.56 -8.55 22.76
C GLU A 198 0.33 -9.03 21.99
N SER A 199 -0.78 -8.30 22.06
CA SER A 199 -2.02 -8.59 21.34
C SER A 199 -1.87 -8.49 19.81
N LEU A 200 -0.86 -7.75 19.34
CA LEU A 200 -0.46 -7.67 17.94
C LEU A 200 0.43 -8.87 17.56
N GLU A 201 -0.15 -10.07 17.62
CA GLU A 201 0.49 -11.31 17.15
C GLU A 201 0.82 -11.20 15.66
N LEU A 202 2.07 -11.52 15.29
CA LEU A 202 2.45 -11.64 13.89
C LEU A 202 1.93 -12.98 13.37
N PRO A 203 1.03 -12.99 12.36
CA PRO A 203 0.61 -14.26 11.76
C PRO A 203 1.86 -14.95 11.20
N SER A 204 1.95 -16.27 11.39
CA SER A 204 3.06 -17.03 10.84
C SER A 204 3.12 -16.83 9.32
N PRO A 205 4.31 -16.88 8.68
CA PRO A 205 4.38 -16.75 7.23
C PRO A 205 3.46 -17.74 6.51
N PHE A 206 3.28 -18.94 7.05
CA PHE A 206 2.43 -20.01 6.52
C PHE A 206 0.93 -19.73 6.64
N GLU A 207 0.48 -19.08 7.72
CA GLU A 207 -0.92 -18.64 7.86
C GLU A 207 -1.20 -17.40 7.01
N LEU A 208 -0.23 -16.48 6.92
CA LEU A 208 -0.36 -15.29 6.12
C LEU A 208 -0.47 -15.63 4.63
N LEU A 209 0.39 -16.54 4.16
CA LEU A 209 0.43 -17.04 2.79
C LEU A 209 0.10 -18.54 2.79
N GLU A 210 -1.21 -18.82 2.86
CA GLU A 210 -1.77 -20.17 2.96
C GLU A 210 -1.37 -21.07 1.77
N PRO A 211 -1.04 -22.35 2.01
CA PRO A 211 -0.73 -23.29 0.94
C PRO A 211 -1.93 -23.55 0.00
N PRO A 212 -1.70 -24.02 -1.24
CA PRO A 212 -2.74 -24.36 -2.18
C PRO A 212 -3.51 -25.57 -1.66
N SER A 213 -4.83 -25.49 -1.78
CA SER A 213 -5.74 -26.57 -1.42
C SER A 213 -5.74 -27.73 -2.42
N SER A 214 -5.18 -27.52 -3.62
CA SER A 214 -5.09 -28.51 -4.70
C SER A 214 -3.66 -28.61 -5.22
N GLY A 215 -3.18 -29.83 -5.47
CA GLY A 215 -1.89 -30.07 -6.11
C GLY A 215 -1.90 -29.72 -7.60
N GLY A 216 -0.73 -29.29 -8.12
CA GLY A 216 -0.50 -29.04 -9.53
C GLY A 216 -0.10 -27.60 -9.85
N PHE A 217 0.74 -27.46 -10.88
CA PHE A 217 1.22 -26.17 -11.35
C PHE A 217 0.32 -25.61 -12.45
N LEU A 218 -0.02 -24.33 -12.34
CA LEU A 218 -0.69 -23.57 -13.38
C LEU A 218 0.30 -23.31 -14.52
N ARG A 219 -0.11 -23.64 -15.75
CA ARG A 219 0.59 -23.20 -16.97
C ARG A 219 -0.19 -22.07 -17.62
N LEU A 220 0.51 -21.00 -17.97
CA LEU A 220 -0.04 -19.82 -18.65
C LEU A 220 0.47 -19.81 -20.10
N PRO A 221 -0.26 -20.46 -21.03
CA PRO A 221 0.22 -20.66 -22.40
C PRO A 221 0.09 -19.40 -23.28
N ARG A 222 -0.76 -18.45 -22.91
CA ARG A 222 -1.01 -17.21 -23.67
C ARG A 222 -0.48 -16.00 -22.91
N PRO A 223 -0.03 -14.95 -23.63
CA PRO A 223 0.25 -13.64 -23.05
C PRO A 223 -0.94 -13.17 -22.22
N CYS A 224 -0.71 -12.88 -20.94
CA CYS A 224 -1.73 -12.35 -20.03
C CYS A 224 -1.12 -11.43 -18.98
N CYS A 225 -1.92 -10.48 -18.50
CA CYS A 225 -1.57 -9.62 -17.39
C CYS A 225 -2.71 -9.66 -16.36
N TYR A 226 -2.39 -10.10 -15.14
CA TYR A 226 -3.33 -10.07 -14.01
C TYR A 226 -3.05 -8.85 -13.17
N ILE A 227 -4.08 -8.07 -12.87
CA ILE A 227 -4.00 -6.94 -11.96
C ILE A 227 -4.68 -7.32 -10.65
N PHE A 228 -3.95 -7.17 -9.55
CA PHE A 228 -4.39 -7.47 -8.20
C PHE A 228 -4.52 -6.17 -7.42
N PRO A 229 -5.75 -5.65 -7.26
CA PRO A 229 -5.97 -4.46 -6.46
C PRO A 229 -5.64 -4.77 -5.00
N GLY A 230 -4.80 -3.95 -4.38
CA GLY A 230 -4.25 -4.20 -3.03
C GLY A 230 -4.64 -3.19 -1.97
N GLY A 231 -5.54 -2.26 -2.27
CA GLY A 231 -5.87 -1.11 -1.43
C GLY A 231 -5.15 0.12 -1.95
N LEU A 232 -4.12 0.57 -1.24
CA LEU A 232 -3.33 1.75 -1.60
C LEU A 232 -2.19 1.47 -2.58
N GLY A 233 -1.94 0.20 -2.92
CA GLY A 233 -1.02 -0.15 -3.99
C GLY A 233 -1.38 -1.45 -4.68
N ASP A 234 -1.11 -1.49 -5.97
CA ASP A 234 -1.43 -2.61 -6.84
C ASP A 234 -0.23 -3.53 -7.06
N ALA A 235 -0.51 -4.81 -7.20
CA ALA A 235 0.42 -5.78 -7.76
C ALA A 235 -0.09 -6.23 -9.13
N ALA A 236 0.82 -6.54 -10.04
CA ALA A 236 0.48 -7.14 -11.33
C ALA A 236 1.32 -8.38 -11.58
N PHE A 237 0.77 -9.32 -12.35
CA PHE A 237 1.49 -10.51 -12.77
C PHE A 237 1.38 -10.66 -14.28
N PHE A 238 2.51 -10.48 -14.94
CA PHE A 238 2.65 -10.62 -16.38
C PHE A 238 3.16 -12.02 -16.72
N ALA A 239 2.56 -12.67 -17.71
CA ALA A 239 3.02 -13.96 -18.18
C ALA A 239 2.92 -14.07 -19.70
N VAL A 240 3.97 -14.60 -20.31
CA VAL A 240 4.00 -15.07 -21.69
C VAL A 240 4.52 -16.50 -21.70
N ASN A 241 4.43 -17.19 -22.83
CA ASN A 241 4.88 -18.57 -22.91
C ASN A 241 6.38 -18.71 -22.58
N GLY A 242 6.68 -19.26 -21.41
CA GLY A 242 8.04 -19.48 -20.93
C GLY A 242 8.67 -18.33 -20.14
N PHE A 243 7.92 -17.26 -19.83
CA PHE A 243 8.40 -16.18 -18.96
C PHE A 243 7.29 -15.55 -18.12
N THR A 244 7.57 -15.32 -16.85
CA THR A 244 6.65 -14.77 -15.87
C THR A 244 7.29 -13.64 -15.07
N MET A 245 6.55 -12.58 -14.81
CA MET A 245 7.05 -11.45 -14.02
C MET A 245 6.00 -10.97 -13.03
N LEU A 246 6.39 -10.90 -11.76
CA LEU A 246 5.62 -10.22 -10.72
C LEU A 246 6.05 -8.75 -10.69
N VAL A 247 5.09 -7.83 -10.77
CA VAL A 247 5.33 -6.39 -10.69
C VAL A 247 4.70 -5.87 -9.40
N ASN A 248 5.54 -5.30 -8.52
CA ASN A 248 5.20 -4.90 -7.16
C ASN A 248 4.59 -6.04 -6.30
N GLY A 249 4.45 -5.78 -5.00
CA GLY A 249 3.81 -6.66 -4.03
C GLY A 249 2.49 -6.13 -3.47
N GLY A 250 2.17 -4.86 -3.68
CA GLY A 250 1.01 -4.20 -3.09
C GLY A 250 1.16 -3.90 -1.59
N SER A 251 0.25 -3.10 -1.06
CA SER A 251 0.21 -2.70 0.36
C SER A 251 -0.20 -3.82 1.32
N ASN A 252 -0.91 -4.84 0.84
CA ASN A 252 -1.49 -5.87 1.70
C ASN A 252 -0.48 -7.01 1.97
N PRO A 253 -0.11 -7.28 3.24
CA PRO A 253 0.79 -8.38 3.59
C PRO A 253 0.24 -9.78 3.26
N LYS A 254 -1.07 -9.94 3.08
CA LYS A 254 -1.68 -11.21 2.61
C LYS A 254 -1.43 -11.46 1.12
N SER A 255 -0.86 -10.49 0.41
CA SER A 255 -0.45 -10.57 -0.99
C SER A 255 -1.59 -11.07 -1.89
N SER A 256 -2.41 -10.18 -2.42
CA SER A 256 -3.55 -10.52 -3.30
C SER A 256 -3.14 -11.44 -4.47
N PHE A 257 -1.92 -11.29 -4.98
CA PHE A 257 -1.32 -12.14 -6.02
C PHE A 257 -1.02 -13.58 -5.58
N TRP A 258 -0.91 -13.86 -4.27
CA TRP A 258 -0.53 -15.16 -3.72
C TRP A 258 -1.48 -16.27 -4.16
N LYS A 259 -2.78 -15.97 -4.28
CA LYS A 259 -3.79 -16.91 -4.79
C LYS A 259 -3.44 -17.49 -6.15
N LEU A 260 -2.73 -16.73 -7.00
CA LEU A 260 -2.22 -17.18 -8.30
C LEU A 260 -0.82 -17.78 -8.16
N VAL A 261 0.09 -17.02 -7.55
CA VAL A 261 1.53 -17.29 -7.55
C VAL A 261 1.90 -18.56 -6.79
N ARG A 262 1.11 -18.98 -5.79
CA ARG A 262 1.29 -20.25 -5.07
C ARG A 262 1.09 -21.50 -5.92
N HIS A 263 0.53 -21.37 -7.13
CA HIS A 263 0.34 -22.45 -8.08
C HIS A 263 1.40 -22.43 -9.19
N LEU A 264 2.45 -21.61 -9.06
CA LEU A 264 3.53 -21.54 -10.03
C LEU A 264 4.78 -22.22 -9.45
N ASP A 265 5.53 -22.88 -10.33
CA ASP A 265 6.83 -23.45 -9.97
C ASP A 265 7.90 -22.36 -9.81
N ARG A 266 7.79 -21.29 -10.61
CA ARG A 266 8.75 -20.20 -10.67
C ARG A 266 8.14 -18.89 -11.14
N VAL A 267 8.74 -17.81 -10.70
CA VAL A 267 8.56 -16.43 -11.17
C VAL A 267 9.91 -15.99 -11.73
N ASP A 268 10.00 -15.80 -13.05
CA ASP A 268 11.28 -15.51 -13.74
C ASP A 268 11.90 -14.18 -13.32
N ALA A 269 11.06 -13.17 -13.12
CA ALA A 269 11.48 -11.85 -12.72
C ALA A 269 10.51 -11.23 -11.70
N VAL A 270 11.05 -10.41 -10.81
CA VAL A 270 10.27 -9.52 -9.95
C VAL A 270 10.69 -8.09 -10.28
N LEU A 271 9.73 -7.23 -10.60
CA LEU A 271 9.97 -5.81 -10.86
C LEU A 271 9.31 -5.01 -9.74
N VAL A 272 10.10 -4.37 -8.88
CA VAL A 272 9.61 -3.41 -7.91
C VAL A 272 9.79 -2.01 -8.48
N THR A 273 8.68 -1.33 -8.75
CA THR A 273 8.71 -0.01 -9.38
C THR A 273 9.24 1.07 -8.45
N HIS A 274 8.89 1.05 -7.17
CA HIS A 274 9.39 1.98 -6.17
C HIS A 274 9.47 1.25 -4.83
N ALA A 275 10.30 1.72 -3.91
CA ALA A 275 10.43 1.13 -2.59
C ALA A 275 9.51 1.87 -1.61
N GLY A 276 8.27 1.39 -1.46
CA GLY A 276 7.25 2.05 -0.63
C GLY A 276 6.33 1.07 0.11
N ALA A 277 5.58 1.62 1.06
CA ALA A 277 4.61 0.86 1.87
C ALA A 277 3.38 0.38 1.08
N ASP A 278 3.21 0.85 -0.15
CA ASP A 278 2.21 0.45 -1.13
C ASP A 278 2.72 -0.60 -2.13
N SER A 279 4.02 -0.85 -2.20
CA SER A 279 4.62 -1.78 -3.18
C SER A 279 5.34 -2.97 -2.56
N LEU A 280 5.97 -2.83 -1.39
CA LEU A 280 6.83 -3.85 -0.81
C LEU A 280 6.16 -4.85 0.16
N PRO A 281 5.13 -4.51 0.96
CA PRO A 281 4.66 -5.40 2.02
C PRO A 281 4.25 -6.81 1.56
N GLY A 282 3.57 -6.92 0.42
CA GLY A 282 3.19 -8.22 -0.13
C GLY A 282 4.39 -9.02 -0.67
N LEU A 283 5.41 -8.34 -1.21
CA LEU A 283 6.66 -8.98 -1.64
C LEU A 283 7.47 -9.44 -0.43
N ASN A 284 7.60 -8.61 0.60
CA ASN A 284 8.27 -8.95 1.85
C ASN A 284 7.62 -10.16 2.53
N SER A 285 6.30 -10.29 2.42
CA SER A 285 5.58 -11.46 2.90
C SER A 285 5.92 -12.74 2.12
N LEU A 286 6.07 -12.65 0.79
CA LEU A 286 6.54 -13.75 -0.04
C LEU A 286 8.00 -14.15 0.28
N LEU A 287 8.89 -13.18 0.47
CA LEU A 287 10.29 -13.43 0.80
C LEU A 287 10.43 -14.06 2.19
N ARG A 288 9.70 -13.56 3.21
CA ARG A 288 9.64 -14.16 4.56
C ARG A 288 9.12 -15.59 4.52
N ARG A 289 8.10 -15.87 3.70
CA ARG A 289 7.57 -17.22 3.49
C ARG A 289 8.63 -18.15 2.91
N LYS A 290 9.35 -17.71 1.87
CA LYS A 290 10.43 -18.49 1.23
C LYS A 290 11.61 -18.75 2.17
N LEU A 291 11.94 -17.79 3.03
CA LEU A 291 12.95 -17.96 4.07
C LEU A 291 12.49 -18.99 5.12
N ALA A 292 11.25 -18.89 5.58
CA ALA A 292 10.66 -19.85 6.52
C ALA A 292 10.63 -21.28 5.94
N GLU A 293 10.38 -21.44 4.63
CA GLU A 293 10.50 -22.74 3.95
C GLU A 293 11.92 -23.31 4.03
N ARG A 294 12.96 -22.49 3.82
CA ARG A 294 14.36 -22.95 3.96
C ARG A 294 14.68 -23.41 5.38
N HIS A 295 14.17 -22.68 6.39
CA HIS A 295 14.35 -23.08 7.79
C HIS A 295 13.62 -24.39 8.09
N GLU A 296 12.36 -24.55 7.65
CA GLU A 296 11.59 -25.80 7.79
C GLU A 296 12.27 -27.00 7.12
N VAL A 297 12.94 -26.82 5.98
CA VAL A 297 13.74 -27.90 5.35
C VAL A 297 14.96 -28.25 6.22
N ALA A 298 15.63 -27.26 6.79
CA ALA A 298 16.84 -27.43 7.59
C ALA A 298 16.57 -28.07 8.97
N THR A 299 15.44 -27.74 9.60
CA THR A 299 15.03 -28.31 10.89
C THR A 299 14.28 -29.63 10.67
N ALA A 300 14.93 -30.76 10.96
CA ALA A 300 14.40 -32.10 10.74
C ALA A 300 13.36 -32.58 11.80
N GLY A 301 12.46 -31.74 12.30
CA GLY A 301 11.55 -32.20 13.37
C GLY A 301 10.33 -31.32 13.62
N GLY A 302 9.15 -31.85 13.26
CA GLY A 302 7.86 -31.38 13.76
C GLY A 302 6.78 -31.27 12.68
N GLY A 303 5.91 -32.29 12.57
CA GLY A 303 4.70 -32.25 11.74
C GLY A 303 4.52 -33.45 10.81
N SER A 304 3.29 -33.67 10.34
CA SER A 304 3.00 -34.65 9.30
C SER A 304 3.80 -34.35 8.03
N TRP A 305 4.38 -35.38 7.40
CA TRP A 305 5.15 -35.23 6.15
C TRP A 305 4.32 -34.55 5.04
N ASP A 306 3.00 -34.80 5.00
CA ASP A 306 2.08 -34.17 4.05
C ASP A 306 1.93 -32.66 4.28
N ASP A 307 1.84 -32.21 5.54
CA ASP A 307 1.79 -30.79 5.88
C ASP A 307 3.11 -30.09 5.55
N ARG A 308 4.24 -30.77 5.76
CA ARG A 308 5.57 -30.25 5.40
C ARG A 308 5.69 -30.08 3.88
N LEU A 309 5.26 -31.06 3.09
CA LEU A 309 5.25 -30.97 1.63
C LEU A 309 4.35 -29.84 1.12
N ARG A 310 3.16 -29.67 1.73
CA ARG A 310 2.26 -28.55 1.40
C ARG A 310 2.85 -27.18 1.73
N ARG A 311 3.76 -27.10 2.69
CA ARG A 311 4.41 -25.84 3.09
C ARG A 311 5.58 -25.44 2.18
N LEU A 312 6.15 -26.34 1.38
CA LEU A 312 7.35 -26.14 0.55
C LEU A 312 7.02 -25.89 -0.93
N ILE A 313 6.36 -24.78 -1.20
CA ILE A 313 5.60 -24.57 -2.44
C ILE A 313 5.72 -23.14 -2.97
N SER A 314 6.40 -22.25 -2.24
CA SER A 314 6.62 -20.91 -2.76
C SER A 314 7.43 -21.03 -4.06
N PRO A 315 7.07 -20.27 -5.10
CA PRO A 315 7.75 -20.37 -6.38
C PRO A 315 9.21 -19.99 -6.23
N ASN A 316 10.05 -20.59 -7.07
CA ASN A 316 11.41 -20.10 -7.24
C ASN A 316 11.40 -18.68 -7.82
N LEU A 317 12.21 -17.79 -7.26
CA LEU A 317 12.34 -16.42 -7.71
C LEU A 317 13.60 -16.30 -8.55
N GLY A 318 13.46 -15.77 -9.76
CA GLY A 318 14.58 -15.42 -10.62
C GLY A 318 15.13 -14.03 -10.28
N VAL A 319 15.32 -13.20 -11.31
CA VAL A 319 15.94 -11.88 -11.17
C VAL A 319 15.01 -10.92 -10.43
N VAL A 320 15.51 -10.17 -9.46
CA VAL A 320 14.75 -9.13 -8.76
C VAL A 320 15.28 -7.77 -9.17
N PHE A 321 14.46 -6.95 -9.78
CA PHE A 321 14.74 -5.56 -10.09
C PHE A 321 14.17 -4.66 -8.99
N LEU A 322 15.04 -3.90 -8.32
CA LEU A 322 14.66 -3.04 -7.21
C LEU A 322 15.62 -1.85 -7.12
N ASN A 323 15.05 -0.64 -7.13
CA ASN A 323 15.76 0.58 -6.76
C ASN A 323 15.44 0.89 -5.29
N ALA A 324 16.34 0.51 -4.39
CA ALA A 324 16.24 0.79 -2.96
C ALA A 324 17.61 1.20 -2.40
N ARG A 325 17.64 1.97 -1.30
CA ARG A 325 18.87 2.27 -0.56
C ARG A 325 19.12 1.24 0.55
N GLU A 326 20.39 0.93 0.81
CA GLU A 326 20.83 0.57 2.16
C GLU A 326 20.90 1.87 2.96
N ALA A 327 20.13 1.98 4.04
CA ALA A 327 20.07 3.22 4.82
C ALA A 327 21.42 3.51 5.48
N VAL A 328 22.08 4.60 5.07
CA VAL A 328 23.10 5.27 5.88
C VAL A 328 22.35 6.04 6.96
N SER A 329 22.01 5.33 8.04
CA SER A 329 21.48 5.83 9.32
C SER A 329 20.70 7.17 9.30
N ARG A 330 19.38 7.08 9.51
CA ARG A 330 18.53 7.91 10.40
C ARG A 330 17.17 8.17 9.75
N LEU A 331 16.13 7.59 10.34
CA LEU A 331 14.93 8.34 10.70
C LEU A 331 14.19 7.62 11.84
N MET A 332 13.73 8.40 12.79
CA MET A 332 12.74 8.00 13.78
C MET A 332 11.43 7.65 13.04
N ARG A 333 11.20 6.37 12.69
CA ARG A 333 9.90 5.76 12.31
C ARG A 333 10.12 4.47 11.49
N GLY A 334 9.64 3.35 12.00
CA GLY A 334 9.41 2.06 11.33
C GLY A 334 10.66 1.28 10.93
N GLU A 335 10.51 -0.02 10.73
CA GLU A 335 11.39 -0.75 9.81
C GLU A 335 11.03 -0.26 8.40
N ASP A 336 12.02 0.28 7.68
CA ASP A 336 11.85 0.62 6.27
C ASP A 336 11.57 -0.69 5.50
N GLU A 337 10.43 -0.77 4.83
CA GLU A 337 10.05 -1.93 4.02
C GLU A 337 11.12 -2.23 2.96
N ALA A 338 11.86 -1.22 2.50
CA ALA A 338 12.98 -1.36 1.58
C ALA A 338 14.18 -2.06 2.21
N GLU A 339 14.57 -1.66 3.42
CA GLU A 339 15.65 -2.28 4.19
C GLU A 339 15.31 -3.73 4.52
N LEU A 340 14.07 -3.97 4.94
CA LEU A 340 13.56 -5.32 5.16
C LEU A 340 13.64 -6.17 3.88
N ALA A 341 13.21 -5.62 2.74
CA ALA A 341 13.28 -6.33 1.45
C ALA A 341 14.72 -6.71 1.11
N LEU A 342 15.66 -5.77 1.22
CA LEU A 342 17.09 -5.99 0.95
C LEU A 342 17.69 -7.04 1.90
N SER A 343 17.35 -6.99 3.19
CA SER A 343 17.78 -7.98 4.18
C SER A 343 17.28 -9.38 3.85
N LEU A 344 15.99 -9.51 3.53
CA LEU A 344 15.39 -10.80 3.16
C LEU A 344 15.98 -11.37 1.86
N LEU A 345 16.18 -10.52 0.85
CA LEU A 345 16.83 -10.90 -0.41
C LEU A 345 18.26 -11.40 -0.17
N THR A 346 19.01 -10.71 0.67
CA THR A 346 20.38 -11.09 1.06
C THR A 346 20.40 -12.45 1.75
N GLN A 347 19.51 -12.69 2.73
CA GLN A 347 19.38 -13.99 3.41
C GLN A 347 18.95 -15.12 2.45
N LEU A 348 18.19 -14.79 1.40
CA LEU A 348 17.82 -15.74 0.35
C LEU A 348 18.94 -15.94 -0.69
N GLY A 349 20.01 -15.15 -0.66
CA GLY A 349 21.09 -15.19 -1.64
C GLY A 349 20.69 -14.64 -3.02
N ILE A 350 19.74 -13.69 -3.04
CA ILE A 350 19.26 -13.04 -4.26
C ILE A 350 19.82 -11.61 -4.27
N THR A 351 20.64 -11.26 -5.25
CA THR A 351 21.14 -9.89 -5.42
C THR A 351 20.15 -9.07 -6.25
N PRO A 352 19.55 -8.00 -5.70
CA PRO A 352 18.68 -7.12 -6.47
C PRO A 352 19.49 -6.33 -7.51
N LEU A 353 18.88 -6.12 -8.69
CA LEU A 353 19.45 -5.32 -9.78
C LEU A 353 18.77 -3.95 -9.86
N PRO A 354 19.53 -2.84 -9.80
CA PRO A 354 18.96 -1.53 -10.01
C PRO A 354 18.59 -1.30 -11.48
N LEU A 355 17.53 -0.55 -11.72
CA LEU A 355 17.07 -0.13 -13.04
C LEU A 355 17.30 1.37 -13.25
N SER A 356 17.90 1.71 -14.38
CA SER A 356 17.98 3.08 -14.87
C SER A 356 17.91 3.11 -16.37
N ARG A 357 17.34 4.19 -16.92
CA ARG A 357 17.31 4.47 -18.34
C ARG A 357 18.74 4.70 -18.83
N GLY A 358 19.18 3.82 -19.72
CA GLY A 358 20.46 3.95 -20.42
C GLY A 358 20.56 5.19 -21.31
N PRO A 359 21.69 5.38 -22.02
CA PRO A 359 21.83 6.45 -22.99
C PRO A 359 20.76 6.37 -24.08
N LEU A 360 20.35 7.53 -24.62
CA LEU A 360 19.45 7.59 -25.77
C LEU A 360 20.24 7.30 -27.07
N PRO A 361 19.68 6.52 -28.01
CA PRO A 361 18.38 5.85 -27.97
C PRO A 361 18.35 4.67 -27.00
N ALA A 362 17.24 4.52 -26.27
CA ALA A 362 17.12 3.55 -25.17
C ALA A 362 17.26 2.11 -25.68
N LYS A 363 18.31 1.41 -25.23
CA LYS A 363 18.51 -0.02 -25.51
C LYS A 363 17.67 -0.87 -24.56
N PRO A 364 16.89 -1.86 -25.05
CA PRO A 364 16.12 -2.74 -24.18
C PRO A 364 17.00 -3.75 -23.44
N THR A 365 16.53 -4.14 -22.26
CA THR A 365 16.97 -5.37 -21.59
C THR A 365 16.13 -6.52 -22.13
N VAL A 366 16.77 -7.49 -22.79
CA VAL A 366 16.10 -8.70 -23.29
C VAL A 366 15.83 -9.62 -22.11
N LEU A 367 14.56 -9.83 -21.79
CA LEU A 367 14.13 -10.69 -20.67
C LEU A 367 13.93 -12.15 -21.10
N LEU A 368 13.46 -12.36 -22.33
CA LEU A 368 13.29 -13.67 -22.94
C LEU A 368 13.58 -13.57 -24.44
N GLU A 369 14.32 -14.52 -24.99
CA GLU A 369 14.43 -14.72 -26.43
C GLU A 369 14.43 -16.23 -26.70
N LYS A 370 13.39 -16.72 -27.38
CA LYS A 370 13.23 -18.14 -27.64
C LYS A 370 12.83 -18.38 -29.09
N MET A 371 13.67 -19.12 -29.81
CA MET A 371 13.46 -19.50 -31.20
C MET A 371 12.09 -20.15 -31.39
N GLY A 372 11.33 -19.67 -32.37
CA GLY A 372 9.98 -20.15 -32.69
C GLY A 372 8.89 -19.77 -31.69
N VAL A 373 9.20 -19.01 -30.62
CA VAL A 373 8.21 -18.51 -29.65
C VAL A 373 8.11 -16.98 -29.70
N GLY A 374 9.24 -16.29 -29.57
CA GLY A 374 9.28 -14.84 -29.58
C GLY A 374 10.35 -14.26 -28.66
N ARG A 375 10.29 -12.93 -28.49
CA ARG A 375 11.22 -12.14 -27.70
C ARG A 375 10.47 -11.14 -26.82
N LEU A 376 10.85 -11.05 -25.55
CA LEU A 376 10.34 -10.08 -24.57
C LEU A 376 11.44 -9.08 -24.24
N ASP A 377 11.18 -7.81 -24.53
CA ASP A 377 12.07 -6.69 -24.24
C ASP A 377 11.49 -5.81 -23.13
N MET A 378 12.35 -5.32 -22.24
CA MET A 378 12.03 -4.32 -21.23
C MET A 378 12.80 -3.04 -21.48
N TYR A 379 12.08 -1.93 -21.62
CA TYR A 379 12.63 -0.59 -21.75
C TYR A 379 12.40 0.19 -20.46
N VAL A 380 13.48 0.62 -19.81
CA VAL A 380 13.41 1.51 -18.65
C VAL A 380 13.32 2.95 -19.14
N LEU A 381 12.21 3.63 -18.85
CA LEU A 381 11.93 5.01 -19.25
C LEU A 381 12.34 6.03 -18.17
N HIS A 382 12.30 5.61 -16.91
CA HIS A 382 12.71 6.39 -15.74
C HIS A 382 13.19 5.43 -14.63
N PRO A 383 14.18 5.78 -13.78
CA PRO A 383 14.94 7.04 -13.73
C PRO A 383 16.08 7.15 -14.75
N PRO A 384 16.53 8.36 -15.15
CA PRO A 384 17.68 8.53 -16.01
C PRO A 384 18.98 8.06 -15.34
N SER A 385 19.88 7.47 -16.12
CA SER A 385 21.21 7.05 -15.64
C SER A 385 22.08 8.20 -15.13
N SER A 386 21.84 9.45 -15.54
CA SER A 386 22.54 10.65 -15.08
C SER A 386 21.66 11.49 -14.14
N GLY A 387 21.77 11.26 -12.83
CA GLY A 387 21.06 12.03 -11.80
C GLY A 387 21.56 11.63 -10.41
N SER A 388 21.57 12.57 -9.45
CA SER A 388 22.06 12.34 -8.09
C SER A 388 21.15 11.44 -7.24
N ASP A 389 19.93 11.14 -7.71
CA ASP A 389 18.90 10.43 -6.93
C ASP A 389 18.46 9.10 -7.56
N ARG A 390 19.46 8.29 -7.98
CA ARG A 390 19.27 6.98 -8.64
C ARG A 390 18.53 5.94 -7.79
N THR A 391 18.54 6.09 -6.46
CA THR A 391 18.19 5.03 -5.51
C THR A 391 16.80 5.19 -4.89
N LEU A 392 16.14 6.33 -5.10
CA LEU A 392 14.80 6.64 -4.57
C LEU A 392 13.76 6.90 -5.69
N ALA A 393 14.21 7.01 -6.94
CA ALA A 393 13.31 7.34 -8.04
C ALA A 393 12.51 6.12 -8.51
N SER A 394 11.18 6.32 -8.59
CA SER A 394 10.26 5.34 -9.15
C SER A 394 10.69 4.89 -10.55
N VAL A 395 10.50 3.63 -10.87
CA VAL A 395 10.79 3.04 -12.17
C VAL A 395 9.54 3.11 -13.03
N CYS A 396 9.69 3.67 -14.22
CA CYS A 396 8.72 3.56 -15.31
C CYS A 396 9.30 2.61 -16.36
N ALA A 397 8.61 1.51 -16.65
CA ALA A 397 9.10 0.46 -17.54
C ALA A 397 8.06 0.05 -18.58
N LEU A 398 8.49 -0.11 -19.83
CA LEU A 398 7.67 -0.60 -20.94
C LEU A 398 8.13 -2.01 -21.32
N LEU A 399 7.23 -2.98 -21.24
CA LEU A 399 7.44 -4.31 -21.80
C LEU A 399 6.94 -4.36 -23.23
N VAL A 400 7.70 -5.01 -24.10
CA VAL A 400 7.33 -5.26 -25.50
C VAL A 400 7.52 -6.74 -25.82
N TRP A 401 6.41 -7.43 -26.09
CA TRP A 401 6.42 -8.82 -26.55
C TRP A 401 6.35 -8.88 -28.07
N HIS A 402 7.40 -9.44 -28.66
CA HIS A 402 7.55 -9.70 -30.09
C HIS A 402 7.32 -11.20 -30.36
N PRO A 403 6.13 -11.62 -30.80
CA PRO A 403 5.88 -13.02 -31.15
C PRO A 403 6.72 -13.45 -32.37
N ALA A 404 7.05 -14.75 -32.46
CA ALA A 404 7.81 -15.28 -33.60
C ALA A 404 6.99 -15.34 -34.90
N GLY A 405 5.66 -15.47 -34.79
CA GLY A 405 4.77 -15.49 -35.94
C GLY A 405 4.63 -14.08 -36.54
N PRO A 406 4.89 -13.87 -37.84
CA PRO A 406 4.76 -12.55 -38.47
C PRO A 406 3.31 -12.03 -38.52
N ALA A 407 2.33 -12.92 -38.34
CA ALA A 407 0.91 -12.57 -38.25
C ALA A 407 0.44 -12.24 -36.82
N ASP A 408 1.27 -12.50 -35.81
CA ASP A 408 0.89 -12.28 -34.41
C ASP A 408 1.20 -10.83 -33.99
N LYS A 409 0.28 -10.19 -33.26
CA LYS A 409 0.42 -8.77 -32.87
C LYS A 409 1.50 -8.60 -31.79
N VAL A 410 2.32 -7.54 -31.94
CA VAL A 410 3.25 -7.08 -30.89
C VAL A 410 2.45 -6.49 -29.73
N VAL A 411 2.69 -6.98 -28.51
CA VAL A 411 2.02 -6.50 -27.30
C VAL A 411 2.94 -5.55 -26.54
N ARG A 412 2.37 -4.46 -26.02
CA ARG A 412 3.07 -3.47 -25.20
C ARG A 412 2.34 -3.25 -23.89
N VAL A 413 3.07 -3.30 -22.77
CA VAL A 413 2.51 -3.06 -21.43
C VAL A 413 3.39 -2.06 -20.70
N LEU A 414 2.80 -0.94 -20.27
CA LEU A 414 3.48 0.11 -19.53
C LEU A 414 3.21 -0.04 -18.03
N PHE A 415 4.27 -0.05 -17.23
CA PHE A 415 4.23 0.08 -15.78
C PHE A 415 4.78 1.46 -15.42
N PRO A 416 3.91 2.46 -15.13
CA PRO A 416 4.35 3.84 -14.94
C PRO A 416 5.09 4.05 -13.60
N GLY A 417 4.81 3.24 -12.57
CA GLY A 417 5.25 3.54 -11.21
C GLY A 417 4.60 4.84 -10.67
N CYS A 418 5.22 5.46 -9.68
CA CYS A 418 4.79 6.74 -9.07
C CYS A 418 5.24 7.97 -9.87
N THR A 419 5.59 7.84 -11.15
CA THR A 419 5.94 9.02 -11.95
C THR A 419 4.68 9.84 -12.24
N PRO A 420 4.60 11.14 -11.88
CA PRO A 420 3.44 11.96 -12.19
C PRO A 420 3.22 12.01 -13.71
N PRO A 421 1.95 12.02 -14.18
CA PRO A 421 1.62 12.14 -15.59
C PRO A 421 1.93 13.56 -16.09
N ALA A 422 3.20 13.89 -16.28
CA ALA A 422 3.59 15.00 -17.13
C ALA A 422 3.51 14.53 -18.59
N PRO A 423 3.10 15.40 -19.54
CA PRO A 423 2.93 14.99 -20.92
C PRO A 423 4.28 14.53 -21.46
N VAL A 424 4.33 13.31 -21.98
CA VAL A 424 5.38 12.85 -22.88
C VAL A 424 5.24 13.69 -24.16
N GLY A 425 5.78 14.91 -24.11
CA GLY A 425 5.74 15.87 -25.21
C GLY A 425 6.71 15.48 -26.33
N PRO A 426 6.43 15.90 -27.57
CA PRO A 426 7.28 15.63 -28.73
C PRO A 426 8.62 16.38 -28.59
N GLY A 427 9.61 15.95 -29.39
CA GLY A 427 11.02 16.32 -29.29
C GLY A 427 11.37 17.83 -29.29
N PRO A 428 12.66 18.15 -29.09
CA PRO A 428 13.09 19.49 -28.71
C PRO A 428 12.85 20.51 -29.83
N PRO A 429 12.42 21.74 -29.51
CA PRO A 429 12.29 22.78 -30.51
C PRO A 429 13.70 23.27 -30.90
N GLY A 430 14.03 23.08 -32.18
CA GLY A 430 15.14 23.75 -32.83
C GLY A 430 14.96 25.27 -32.75
N ALA A 431 16.05 25.95 -32.45
CA ALA A 431 16.15 27.39 -32.45
C ALA A 431 15.82 27.96 -33.83
N CYS A 432 14.87 28.89 -33.89
CA CYS A 432 14.82 29.99 -34.87
C CYS A 432 13.91 31.09 -34.29
N GLN A 433 14.52 32.22 -33.90
CA GLN A 433 13.80 33.48 -33.70
C GLN A 433 13.19 33.94 -35.04
N PRO A 434 12.09 34.72 -35.02
CA PRO A 434 11.85 35.68 -36.07
C PRO A 434 11.73 37.11 -35.52
N GLY A 435 12.45 38.04 -36.14
CA GLY A 435 12.14 39.47 -36.12
C GLY A 435 10.92 39.78 -37.01
N PRO A 436 10.36 41.00 -36.94
CA PRO A 436 9.03 41.31 -37.42
C PRO A 436 9.00 41.77 -38.88
N SER A 437 7.99 41.39 -39.65
CA SER A 437 7.38 42.22 -40.71
C SER A 437 6.19 41.51 -41.41
N ASP A 438 5.05 42.20 -41.34
CA ASP A 438 4.07 42.44 -42.41
C ASP A 438 3.46 41.29 -43.24
N CYS A 439 2.17 41.06 -42.99
CA CYS A 439 1.14 40.55 -43.91
C CYS A 439 0.87 41.57 -45.05
N PRO A 440 0.30 41.24 -46.24
CA PRO A 440 -1.00 40.53 -46.33
C PRO A 440 -1.28 39.66 -47.58
N GLY A 441 -2.39 38.90 -47.51
CA GLY A 441 -3.33 38.78 -48.66
C GLY A 441 -3.47 37.42 -49.37
N ASP A 442 -4.59 36.77 -49.09
CA ASP A 442 -5.50 36.02 -49.99
C ASP A 442 -5.06 34.75 -50.77
N GLY A 443 -5.84 33.68 -50.53
CA GLY A 443 -6.43 32.90 -51.62
C GLY A 443 -6.03 31.42 -51.73
N GLU A 444 -7.06 30.57 -51.78
CA GLU A 444 -7.10 29.20 -52.34
C GLU A 444 -6.74 28.00 -51.44
N HIS A 445 -7.78 27.25 -51.08
CA HIS A 445 -7.70 25.81 -50.80
C HIS A 445 -7.43 25.06 -52.12
N PRO A 446 -6.51 24.07 -52.12
CA PRO A 446 -7.00 22.69 -52.15
C PRO A 446 -6.17 21.68 -51.33
N GLN A 447 -6.89 20.69 -50.78
CA GLN A 447 -6.47 19.29 -50.53
C GLN A 447 -5.26 19.03 -49.60
N SER A 448 -5.54 18.79 -48.31
CA SER A 448 -4.62 18.08 -47.41
C SER A 448 -4.65 16.57 -47.69
N VAL A 449 -3.62 16.08 -48.35
CA VAL A 449 -3.14 14.70 -48.24
C VAL A 449 -2.26 14.63 -46.99
N GLY A 450 -2.55 13.71 -46.07
CA GLY A 450 -1.67 13.45 -44.91
C GLY A 450 -2.36 13.32 -43.56
N ALA A 451 -3.48 12.61 -43.49
CA ALA A 451 -3.89 11.93 -42.27
C ALA A 451 -3.47 10.46 -42.44
N ASP A 452 -2.37 10.06 -41.81
CA ASP A 452 -2.05 8.65 -41.52
C ASP A 452 -0.74 8.59 -40.73
N LEU A 453 -0.85 8.56 -39.39
CA LEU A 453 0.07 7.93 -38.44
C LEU A 453 -0.30 8.39 -37.04
N LEU A 454 -1.42 7.89 -36.52
CA LEU A 454 -1.73 7.73 -35.08
C LEU A 454 -3.09 7.01 -35.02
N HIS A 455 -3.07 5.71 -35.30
CA HIS A 455 -4.11 4.78 -34.87
C HIS A 455 -3.48 3.88 -33.81
N SER A 456 -3.45 4.36 -32.57
CA SER A 456 -3.26 3.51 -31.40
C SER A 456 -4.57 2.75 -31.17
N GLN A 457 -4.62 1.48 -31.59
CA GLN A 457 -5.72 0.60 -31.21
C GLN A 457 -5.69 0.40 -29.69
N SER A 458 -6.78 0.79 -29.05
CA SER A 458 -7.10 0.59 -27.64
C SER A 458 -7.04 -0.90 -27.28
N LEU A 459 -6.48 -1.19 -26.09
CA LEU A 459 -6.57 -2.51 -25.45
C LEU A 459 -8.03 -2.85 -25.16
N GLU A 460 -8.54 -3.92 -25.77
CA GLU A 460 -9.86 -4.46 -25.43
C GLU A 460 -9.76 -5.17 -24.06
N VAL A 461 -10.53 -4.67 -23.08
CA VAL A 461 -10.58 -5.19 -21.71
C VAL A 461 -11.61 -6.33 -21.65
N SER A 462 -11.18 -7.56 -21.94
CA SER A 462 -12.00 -8.76 -21.68
C SER A 462 -12.03 -9.05 -20.17
N ARG A 463 -13.02 -8.48 -19.47
CA ARG A 463 -13.23 -8.61 -18.02
C ARG A 463 -13.69 -10.03 -17.65
N VAL A 464 -12.76 -10.91 -17.28
CA VAL A 464 -13.11 -12.19 -16.62
C VAL A 464 -13.01 -12.01 -15.12
N GLN A 465 -14.15 -11.71 -14.49
CA GLN A 465 -14.27 -11.55 -13.05
C GLN A 465 -14.31 -12.95 -12.40
N ARG A 466 -13.18 -13.38 -11.84
CA ARG A 466 -13.15 -14.39 -10.78
C ARG A 466 -12.62 -13.70 -9.54
N ASP A 467 -13.42 -13.78 -8.48
CA ASP A 467 -13.31 -13.05 -7.22
C ASP A 467 -11.88 -12.57 -6.89
N HIS A 468 -11.71 -11.24 -6.91
CA HIS A 468 -10.53 -10.48 -6.46
C HIS A 468 -9.35 -10.24 -7.43
N ALA A 469 -9.45 -10.59 -8.72
CA ALA A 469 -8.44 -10.18 -9.72
C ALA A 469 -9.08 -9.76 -11.05
N VAL A 470 -8.54 -8.71 -11.69
CA VAL A 470 -8.91 -8.34 -13.06
C VAL A 470 -7.90 -8.98 -14.00
N SER A 471 -8.34 -9.96 -14.78
CA SER A 471 -7.54 -10.54 -15.85
C SER A 471 -7.73 -9.68 -17.11
N LEU A 472 -6.65 -9.07 -17.59
CA LEU A 472 -6.61 -8.50 -18.93
C LEU A 472 -6.13 -9.60 -19.87
N ARG A 473 -7.07 -10.14 -20.66
CA ARG A 473 -6.72 -11.00 -21.78
C ARG A 473 -6.31 -10.14 -22.96
N LEU A 474 -5.17 -10.46 -23.53
CA LEU A 474 -4.72 -9.91 -24.80
C LEU A 474 -5.41 -10.75 -25.88
N ASP A 475 -6.68 -10.46 -26.13
CA ASP A 475 -7.45 -11.23 -27.12
C ASP A 475 -7.07 -10.85 -28.55
N ARG A 476 -7.25 -11.85 -29.40
CA ARG A 476 -7.10 -11.78 -30.85
C ARG A 476 -8.33 -11.02 -31.35
N ASP A 477 -8.10 -9.86 -31.94
CA ASP A 477 -9.10 -9.10 -32.67
C ASP A 477 -9.53 -9.93 -33.90
N GLU A 478 -10.51 -10.82 -33.73
CA GLU A 478 -11.20 -11.46 -34.85
C GLU A 478 -12.22 -10.45 -35.37
N GLY A 479 -11.84 -9.80 -36.45
CA GLY A 479 -12.39 -8.51 -36.84
C GLY A 479 -13.90 -8.44 -37.05
N LYS A 480 -14.41 -7.25 -36.76
CA LYS A 480 -15.31 -6.50 -37.65
C LYS A 480 -15.24 -5.02 -37.37
#